data_AF-A0A8K0UUK2-F1
#
_entry.id   AF-A0A8K0UUK2-F1
#
_cell.length_a   1.000
_cell.length_b   1.000
_cell.length_c   1.000
_cell.angle_alpha   90.00
_cell.angle_beta   90.00
_cell.angle_gamma   90.00
#
_symmetry.space_group_name_H-M   'P 1'
#
loop_
_entity.id
_entity.type
_entity.pdbx_description
1 polymer ?
#
loop_
_entity_poly.entity_id
_entity_poly.type
_entity_poly.pdbx_seq_one_letter_code
_entity_poly.pdbx_strand_id
1 'polypeptide(L)'
;MPHKRAKRSAREQQKKQSGSDIAPTSTAISKEPIPKSVARVLNAVKVQDEWRSKKRKLDTPGGDGTLSKKRKMVESMEDMKIQPGESLGHFNRRVEQSLRGTVRTAMQTSAAHVRKAKKDEEAEKAGSKQTKPTKIIPESPEDDAPSHNKLLDKQREERQRPTEFTSTKTSAPKRLNDIVQAPPELKKLPRGAKAKSSAASKDGGGRQGKSLKDGLLSMAQKAMMEEERERAVRLYREMKKKNAAA
;
A
#
# COMPACT_ATOMS: atom_id res chain seq x y z
N MET A 1 12.78 23.92 37.04
CA MET A 1 13.00 24.70 35.81
C MET A 1 11.91 25.76 35.61
N PRO A 2 12.26 27.06 35.58
CA PRO A 2 11.31 28.18 35.50
C PRO A 2 10.29 28.06 34.35
N HIS A 3 10.74 27.63 33.17
CA HIS A 3 9.89 27.46 31.98
C HIS A 3 8.85 26.32 32.10
N LYS A 4 9.07 25.32 32.96
CA LYS A 4 8.07 24.26 33.20
C LYS A 4 6.95 24.77 34.12
N ARG A 5 7.26 25.68 35.05
CA ARG A 5 6.29 26.28 35.97
C ARG A 5 5.32 27.21 35.23
N ALA A 6 5.81 28.02 34.29
CA ALA A 6 4.97 28.89 33.45
C ALA A 6 3.95 28.11 32.61
N LYS A 7 4.38 27.05 31.90
CA LYS A 7 3.47 26.20 31.10
C LYS A 7 2.44 25.48 31.97
N ARG A 8 2.82 25.05 33.16
CA ARG A 8 1.92 24.40 34.11
C ARG A 8 0.88 25.38 34.63
N SER A 9 1.28 26.60 35.01
CA SER A 9 0.37 27.66 35.45
C SER A 9 -0.68 28.00 34.38
N ALA A 10 -0.25 28.20 33.13
CA ALA A 10 -1.17 28.48 32.02
C ALA A 10 -2.17 27.33 31.78
N ARG A 11 -1.73 26.07 31.86
CA ARG A 11 -2.60 24.90 31.73
C ARG A 11 -3.57 24.75 32.90
N GLU A 12 -3.13 25.03 34.12
CA GLU A 12 -3.98 24.98 35.31
C GLU A 12 -5.00 26.13 35.32
N GLN A 13 -4.63 27.32 34.84
CA GLN A 13 -5.56 28.43 34.61
C GLN A 13 -6.60 28.08 33.56
N GLN A 14 -6.19 27.54 32.41
CA GLN A 14 -7.11 27.08 31.37
C GLN A 14 -8.04 25.97 31.88
N LYS A 15 -7.51 25.01 32.64
CA LYS A 15 -8.30 23.93 33.24
C LYS A 15 -9.28 24.43 34.30
N LYS A 16 -8.91 25.46 35.07
CA LYS A 16 -9.82 26.14 36.01
C LYS A 16 -10.91 26.94 35.29
N GLN A 17 -10.57 27.62 34.19
CA GLN A 17 -11.51 28.38 33.37
C GLN A 17 -12.49 27.47 32.61
N SER A 18 -12.00 26.35 32.07
CA SER A 18 -12.83 25.36 31.38
C SER A 18 -13.62 24.49 32.35
N GLY A 19 -13.18 24.35 33.60
CA GLY A 19 -13.70 23.32 34.50
C GLY A 19 -13.21 21.92 34.13
N SER A 20 -13.35 20.98 35.07
CA SER A 20 -12.90 19.58 34.91
C SER A 20 -13.93 18.67 34.25
N ASP A 21 -15.15 19.16 34.04
CA ASP A 21 -16.27 18.36 33.59
C ASP A 21 -17.21 19.18 32.69
N ILE A 22 -16.69 19.60 31.52
CA ILE A 22 -17.57 20.01 30.44
C ILE A 22 -18.04 18.73 29.77
N ALA A 23 -19.11 18.13 30.29
CA ALA A 23 -19.96 17.30 29.45
C ALA A 23 -20.31 18.12 28.19
N PRO A 24 -20.44 17.53 26.99
CA PRO A 24 -20.81 18.27 25.80
C PRO A 24 -22.23 18.87 25.94
N THR A 25 -22.35 20.02 26.61
CA THR A 25 -23.62 20.61 27.04
C THR A 25 -24.39 21.30 25.92
N SER A 26 -23.75 21.53 24.77
CA SER A 26 -24.28 22.38 23.69
C SER A 26 -24.51 21.67 22.35
N THR A 27 -24.36 20.35 22.29
CA THR A 27 -24.58 19.58 21.04
C THR A 27 -25.66 18.51 21.15
N ALA A 28 -26.61 18.71 22.06
CA ALA A 28 -27.83 17.92 22.07
C ALA A 28 -28.63 18.26 20.81
N ILE A 29 -28.92 17.25 19.99
CA ILE A 29 -29.65 17.37 18.71
C ILE A 29 -31.00 18.10 18.89
N SER A 30 -31.58 18.05 20.09
CA SER A 30 -32.85 18.70 20.45
C SER A 30 -32.78 20.23 20.61
N LYS A 31 -31.59 20.84 20.75
CA LYS A 31 -31.42 22.30 20.90
C LYS A 31 -30.88 22.99 19.65
N GLU A 32 -30.45 22.22 18.64
CA GLU A 32 -29.96 22.78 17.38
C GLU A 32 -31.17 23.14 16.48
N PRO A 33 -31.28 24.38 15.97
CA PRO A 33 -32.40 24.78 15.10
C PRO A 33 -32.41 23.99 13.78
N ILE A 34 -31.23 23.50 13.38
CA ILE A 34 -31.05 22.65 12.20
C ILE A 34 -30.12 21.51 12.61
N PRO A 35 -30.56 20.24 12.51
CA PRO A 35 -29.70 19.10 12.79
C PRO A 35 -28.45 19.11 11.90
N LYS A 36 -27.29 18.73 12.44
CA LYS A 36 -26.02 18.61 11.69
C LYS A 36 -26.12 17.89 10.34
N SER A 37 -26.94 16.85 10.24
CA SER A 37 -27.18 16.14 8.97
C SER A 37 -27.79 17.06 7.91
N VAL A 38 -28.84 17.79 8.28
CA VAL A 38 -29.51 18.78 7.42
C VAL A 38 -28.60 19.97 7.15
N ALA A 39 -27.86 20.46 8.14
CA ALA A 39 -26.90 21.55 7.96
C ALA A 39 -25.78 21.19 6.95
N ARG A 40 -25.35 19.92 6.90
CA ARG A 40 -24.40 19.44 5.87
C ARG A 40 -25.01 19.41 4.48
N VAL A 41 -26.29 19.06 4.37
CA VAL A 41 -27.01 19.04 3.08
C VAL A 41 -27.26 20.46 2.59
N LEU A 42 -27.72 21.37 3.45
CA LEU A 42 -27.97 22.77 3.10
C LEU A 42 -26.66 23.50 2.73
N ASN A 43 -25.56 23.19 3.41
CA ASN A 43 -24.25 23.74 3.07
C ASN A 43 -23.49 22.93 2.00
N ALA A 44 -24.09 21.90 1.41
CA ALA A 44 -23.39 20.99 0.50
C ALA A 44 -22.79 21.73 -0.70
N VAL A 45 -23.48 22.73 -1.24
CA VAL A 45 -23.00 23.54 -2.37
C VAL A 45 -21.74 24.32 -1.97
N LYS A 46 -21.77 25.01 -0.82
CA LYS A 46 -20.60 25.73 -0.28
C LYS A 46 -19.42 24.80 -0.03
N VAL A 47 -19.67 23.62 0.56
CA VAL A 47 -18.62 22.62 0.82
C VAL A 47 -18.02 22.09 -0.49
N GLN A 48 -18.85 21.86 -1.52
CA GLN A 48 -18.37 21.44 -2.84
C GLN A 48 -17.56 22.53 -3.52
N ASP A 49 -17.97 23.79 -3.43
CA ASP A 49 -17.27 24.92 -4.03
C ASP A 49 -15.97 25.25 -3.31
N GLU A 50 -15.94 25.16 -1.98
CA GLU A 50 -14.72 25.23 -1.17
C GLU A 50 -13.75 24.11 -1.54
N TRP A 51 -14.25 22.88 -1.72
CA TRP A 51 -13.42 21.76 -2.13
C TRP A 51 -12.88 21.92 -3.55
N ARG A 52 -13.71 22.34 -4.51
CA ARG A 52 -13.29 22.65 -5.88
C ARG A 52 -12.26 23.77 -5.91
N SER A 53 -12.48 24.84 -5.14
CA SER A 53 -11.55 25.97 -5.00
C SER A 53 -10.23 25.56 -4.35
N LYS A 54 -10.29 24.73 -3.30
CA LYS A 54 -9.10 24.17 -2.64
C LYS A 54 -8.33 23.26 -3.57
N LYS A 55 -9.01 22.46 -4.40
CA LYS A 55 -8.38 21.61 -5.41
C LYS A 55 -7.70 22.44 -6.49
N ARG A 56 -8.35 23.49 -7.03
CA ARG A 56 -7.73 24.43 -7.98
C ARG A 56 -6.52 25.15 -7.39
N LYS A 57 -6.60 25.59 -6.12
CA LYS A 57 -5.47 26.22 -5.41
C LYS A 57 -4.33 25.23 -5.12
N LEU A 58 -4.63 23.94 -4.98
CA LEU A 58 -3.60 22.89 -4.81
C LEU A 58 -2.81 22.67 -6.11
N ASP A 59 -3.48 22.71 -7.26
CA ASP A 59 -2.93 22.48 -8.59
C ASP A 59 -2.22 23.71 -9.19
N THR A 60 -2.45 24.91 -8.64
CA THR A 60 -1.77 26.14 -9.09
C THR A 60 -0.42 26.30 -8.36
N PRO A 61 0.73 26.36 -9.06
CA PRO A 61 2.04 26.52 -8.44
C PRO A 61 2.22 27.97 -7.96
N GLY A 62 1.74 28.29 -6.75
CA GLY A 62 1.91 29.62 -6.16
C GLY A 62 0.78 30.09 -5.24
N GLY A 63 -0.33 29.35 -5.14
CA GLY A 63 -1.43 29.72 -4.26
C GLY A 63 -1.15 29.42 -2.79
N ASP A 64 -1.09 30.45 -1.95
CA ASP A 64 -0.96 30.40 -0.48
C ASP A 64 -2.20 29.80 0.22
N GLY A 65 -2.49 28.53 -0.09
CA GLY A 65 -3.52 27.73 0.54
C GLY A 65 -2.90 26.80 1.57
N THR A 66 -2.49 27.34 2.73
CA THR A 66 -2.37 26.66 4.03
C THR A 66 -2.13 25.13 4.03
N LEU A 67 -1.10 24.70 3.31
CA LEU A 67 -0.42 23.39 3.46
C LEU A 67 1.11 23.57 3.36
N SER A 68 1.59 24.78 3.66
CA SER A 68 2.97 25.25 3.56
C SER A 68 3.97 24.45 4.41
N LYS A 69 3.52 23.58 5.33
CA LYS A 69 4.41 22.74 6.12
C LYS A 69 5.02 21.54 5.38
N LYS A 70 4.53 21.21 4.18
CA LYS A 70 5.09 20.12 3.35
C LYS A 70 5.85 20.55 2.11
N ARG A 71 5.71 21.81 1.66
CA ARG A 71 6.34 22.27 0.40
C ARG A 71 7.68 22.98 0.60
N LYS A 72 8.01 23.46 1.81
CA LYS A 72 9.30 24.09 2.12
C LYS A 72 10.40 23.07 2.41
N MET A 73 10.56 22.05 1.57
CA MET A 73 11.63 21.06 1.73
C MET A 73 12.43 20.78 0.45
N VAL A 74 11.86 21.05 -0.73
CA VAL A 74 12.60 20.87 -1.99
C VAL A 74 13.76 21.86 -2.09
N GLU A 75 13.57 23.09 -1.63
CA GLU A 75 14.61 24.13 -1.54
C GLU A 75 15.70 23.83 -0.49
N SER A 76 15.46 22.85 0.40
CA SER A 76 16.42 22.50 1.47
C SER A 76 17.43 21.41 1.08
N MET A 77 17.42 20.92 -0.16
CA MET A 77 18.35 19.89 -0.63
C MET A 77 19.72 20.46 -1.00
N GLU A 78 19.75 21.62 -1.67
CA GLU A 78 20.97 22.26 -2.16
C GLU A 78 21.87 22.79 -1.02
N ASP A 79 21.28 22.98 0.16
CA ASP A 79 21.95 23.49 1.37
C ASP A 79 22.33 22.42 2.40
N MET A 80 22.08 21.13 2.15
CA MET A 80 22.48 20.08 3.09
C MET A 80 23.98 19.78 2.99
N LYS A 81 24.77 20.61 3.68
CA LYS A 81 26.19 20.38 3.98
C LYS A 81 26.35 19.82 5.40
N ILE A 82 27.46 19.11 5.64
CA ILE A 82 27.84 18.65 6.98
C ILE A 82 28.09 19.89 7.84
N GLN A 83 27.37 19.99 8.96
CA GLN A 83 27.56 21.11 9.90
C GLN A 83 28.84 20.89 10.73
N PRO A 84 29.53 21.97 11.16
CA PRO A 84 30.69 21.82 12.02
C PRO A 84 30.31 21.09 13.31
N GLY A 85 31.05 20.03 13.65
CA GLY A 85 30.79 19.19 14.82
C GLY A 85 29.70 18.12 14.62
N GLU A 86 29.11 18.01 13.44
CA GLU A 86 28.17 16.95 13.11
C GLU A 86 28.88 15.68 12.62
N SER A 87 28.56 14.54 13.23
CA SER A 87 28.98 13.24 12.69
C SER A 87 28.33 12.93 11.33
N LEU A 88 29.04 12.23 10.44
CA LEU A 88 28.50 11.81 9.14
C LEU A 88 27.17 11.05 9.24
N GLY A 89 26.98 10.26 10.31
CA GLY A 89 25.72 9.55 10.55
C GLY A 89 24.53 10.48 10.84
N HIS A 90 24.74 11.61 11.51
CA HIS A 90 23.68 12.61 11.73
C HIS A 90 23.32 13.32 10.43
N PHE A 91 24.33 13.64 9.62
CA PHE A 91 24.12 14.23 8.30
C PHE A 91 23.26 13.31 7.41
N ASN A 92 23.62 12.03 7.33
CA ASN A 92 22.85 11.03 6.57
C ASN A 92 21.41 10.92 7.06
N ARG A 93 21.18 10.94 8.39
CA ARG A 93 19.81 10.94 8.94
C ARG A 93 18.99 12.15 8.52
N ARG A 94 19.58 13.35 8.43
CA ARG A 94 18.86 14.54 7.95
C ARG A 94 18.55 14.44 6.46
N VAL A 95 19.53 14.01 5.67
CA VAL A 95 19.35 13.79 4.22
C VAL A 95 18.23 12.79 3.97
N GLU A 96 18.23 11.66 4.68
CA GLU A 96 17.17 10.66 4.60
C GLU A 96 15.81 11.23 5.01
N GLN A 97 15.73 11.98 6.11
CA GLN A 97 14.48 12.59 6.56
C GLN A 97 13.91 13.56 5.51
N SER A 98 14.79 14.29 4.81
CA SER A 98 14.40 15.19 3.73
C SER A 98 13.88 14.45 2.50
N LEU A 99 14.60 13.42 2.05
CA LEU A 99 14.20 12.60 0.91
C LEU A 99 13.01 11.67 1.22
N ARG A 100 12.74 11.37 2.49
CA ARG A 100 11.68 10.41 2.87
C ARG A 100 10.31 10.83 2.36
N GLY A 101 10.02 12.14 2.37
CA GLY A 101 8.76 12.67 1.87
C GLY A 101 8.58 12.43 0.37
N THR A 102 9.60 12.81 -0.42
CA THR A 102 9.59 12.72 -1.89
C THR A 102 9.56 11.26 -2.35
N VAL A 103 10.37 10.40 -1.75
CA VAL A 103 10.37 8.95 -2.01
C VAL A 103 9.02 8.34 -1.69
N ARG A 104 8.43 8.69 -0.54
CA ARG A 104 7.09 8.19 -0.17
C ARG A 104 6.02 8.63 -1.17
N THR A 105 6.05 9.87 -1.64
CA THR A 105 5.10 10.34 -2.66
C THR A 105 5.30 9.63 -3.99
N ALA A 106 6.54 9.44 -4.44
CA ALA A 106 6.86 8.73 -5.67
C ALA A 106 6.44 7.25 -5.62
N MET A 107 6.58 6.60 -4.46
CA MET A 107 6.08 5.24 -4.24
C MET A 107 4.54 5.19 -4.29
N GLN A 108 3.86 6.18 -3.73
CA GLN A 108 2.38 6.22 -3.77
C GLN A 108 1.86 6.47 -5.18
N THR A 109 2.49 7.39 -5.93
CA THR A 109 2.08 7.68 -7.32
C THR A 109 2.36 6.50 -8.24
N SER A 110 3.52 5.86 -8.14
CA SER A 110 3.85 4.67 -8.93
C SER A 110 2.91 3.49 -8.62
N ALA A 111 2.60 3.24 -7.34
CA ALA A 111 1.62 2.22 -6.96
C ALA A 111 0.22 2.50 -7.54
N ALA A 112 -0.20 3.76 -7.61
CA ALA A 112 -1.46 4.15 -8.24
C ALA A 112 -1.44 3.90 -9.76
N HIS A 113 -0.32 4.18 -10.44
CA HIS A 113 -0.17 3.92 -11.88
C HIS A 113 -0.21 2.42 -12.18
N VAL A 114 0.48 1.60 -11.37
CA VAL A 114 0.43 0.13 -11.52
C VAL A 114 -0.99 -0.41 -11.36
N ARG A 115 -1.78 0.14 -10.43
CA ARG A 115 -3.19 -0.26 -10.26
C ARG A 115 -4.06 0.14 -11.44
N LYS A 116 -3.84 1.33 -12.00
CA LYS A 116 -4.55 1.80 -13.21
C LYS A 116 -4.21 0.90 -14.39
N ALA A 117 -2.92 0.69 -14.67
CA ALA A 117 -2.47 -0.18 -15.74
C ALA A 117 -3.06 -1.61 -15.63
N LYS A 118 -3.09 -2.20 -14.43
CA LYS A 118 -3.73 -3.51 -14.23
C LYS A 118 -5.24 -3.49 -14.51
N LYS A 119 -5.94 -2.44 -14.09
CA LYS A 119 -7.38 -2.28 -14.34
C LYS A 119 -7.65 -2.11 -15.83
N ASP A 120 -6.82 -1.35 -16.53
CA ASP A 120 -6.95 -1.10 -17.96
C ASP A 120 -6.66 -2.39 -18.75
N GLU A 121 -5.62 -3.15 -18.38
CA GLU A 121 -5.35 -4.48 -18.97
C GLU A 121 -6.48 -5.49 -18.74
N GLU A 122 -7.13 -5.47 -17.57
CA GLU A 122 -8.27 -6.34 -17.27
C GLU A 122 -9.51 -5.93 -18.08
N ALA A 123 -9.71 -4.62 -18.31
CA ALA A 123 -10.80 -4.12 -19.15
C ALA A 123 -10.61 -4.49 -20.64
N GLU A 124 -9.40 -4.40 -21.17
CA GLU A 124 -9.09 -4.82 -22.56
C GLU A 124 -9.25 -6.33 -22.77
N LYS A 125 -8.88 -7.15 -21.77
CA LYS A 125 -9.10 -8.60 -21.78
C LYS A 125 -10.57 -9.00 -21.65
N ALA A 126 -11.41 -8.15 -21.06
CA ALA A 126 -12.85 -8.36 -20.98
C ALA A 126 -13.57 -7.95 -22.29
N GLY A 127 -13.12 -6.87 -22.94
CA GLY A 127 -13.67 -6.40 -24.22
C GLY A 127 -13.40 -7.35 -25.40
N SER A 128 -12.31 -8.11 -25.37
CA SER A 128 -11.94 -9.06 -26.43
C SER A 128 -12.66 -10.42 -26.39
N LYS A 129 -13.62 -10.63 -25.48
CA LYS A 129 -14.38 -11.90 -25.35
C LYS A 129 -15.82 -11.87 -25.90
N GLN A 130 -16.25 -10.82 -26.58
CA GLN A 130 -17.63 -10.66 -27.08
C GLN A 130 -17.87 -11.01 -28.56
N THR A 131 -17.00 -11.80 -29.20
CA THR A 131 -17.23 -12.29 -30.58
C THR A 131 -17.14 -13.81 -30.69
N LYS A 132 -18.19 -14.52 -30.24
CA LYS A 132 -18.56 -15.83 -30.79
C LYS A 132 -20.09 -15.91 -30.93
N PRO A 133 -20.63 -16.01 -32.15
CA PRO A 133 -22.06 -16.17 -32.37
C PRO A 133 -22.49 -17.66 -32.35
N THR A 134 -23.80 -17.83 -32.14
CA THR A 134 -24.67 -18.94 -32.55
C THR A 134 -24.61 -20.29 -31.81
N LYS A 135 -25.62 -20.53 -30.96
CA LYS A 135 -26.64 -21.57 -31.22
C LYS A 135 -27.99 -21.18 -30.59
N ILE A 136 -28.99 -21.04 -31.46
CA ILE A 136 -30.40 -20.74 -31.22
C ILE A 136 -31.16 -22.06 -31.00
N ILE A 137 -32.20 -22.07 -30.15
CA ILE A 137 -33.55 -22.70 -30.31
C ILE A 137 -34.34 -22.59 -28.96
N PRO A 138 -35.71 -22.49 -28.96
CA PRO A 138 -36.45 -21.35 -28.38
C PRO A 138 -37.46 -21.66 -27.24
N GLU A 139 -38.01 -20.55 -26.69
CA GLU A 139 -39.39 -20.23 -26.22
C GLU A 139 -40.22 -21.16 -25.30
N SER A 140 -40.59 -20.64 -24.11
CA SER A 140 -41.99 -20.39 -23.67
C SER A 140 -42.06 -19.62 -22.32
N PRO A 141 -43.19 -18.97 -21.96
CA PRO A 141 -43.18 -17.64 -21.32
C PRO A 141 -43.81 -17.54 -19.91
N GLU A 142 -43.69 -16.32 -19.36
CA GLU A 142 -44.44 -15.63 -18.27
C GLU A 142 -44.31 -16.11 -16.80
N ASP A 143 -43.73 -15.27 -15.93
CA ASP A 143 -44.45 -14.64 -14.80
C ASP A 143 -43.58 -13.64 -14.01
N ASP A 144 -44.28 -12.68 -13.40
CA ASP A 144 -43.89 -11.36 -12.90
C ASP A 144 -42.89 -11.23 -11.72
N ALA A 145 -42.33 -10.01 -11.63
CA ALA A 145 -41.80 -9.27 -10.46
C ALA A 145 -40.27 -9.20 -10.19
N PRO A 146 -39.71 -7.99 -9.93
CA PRO A 146 -38.29 -7.79 -9.68
C PRO A 146 -37.94 -8.03 -8.19
N SER A 147 -37.30 -9.16 -7.90
CA SER A 147 -36.72 -9.44 -6.57
C SER A 147 -35.44 -8.63 -6.34
N HIS A 148 -35.62 -7.44 -5.75
CA HIS A 148 -34.56 -6.52 -5.35
C HIS A 148 -33.93 -6.92 -3.99
N ASN A 149 -33.51 -8.17 -3.77
CA ASN A 149 -32.96 -8.59 -2.46
C ASN A 149 -31.82 -9.63 -2.49
N LYS A 150 -31.04 -9.75 -3.57
CA LYS A 150 -29.88 -10.67 -3.60
C LYS A 150 -28.55 -10.11 -3.05
N LEU A 151 -28.50 -8.84 -2.61
CA LEU A 151 -27.25 -8.22 -2.13
C LEU A 151 -27.09 -8.21 -0.60
N LEU A 152 -28.13 -8.50 0.18
CA LEU A 152 -28.08 -8.42 1.65
C LEU A 152 -27.64 -9.74 2.33
N ASP A 153 -27.89 -10.90 1.72
CA ASP A 153 -27.48 -12.19 2.31
C ASP A 153 -25.96 -12.45 2.20
N LYS A 154 -25.32 -11.93 1.15
CA LYS A 154 -23.87 -12.10 0.96
C LYS A 154 -23.03 -11.39 2.04
N GLN A 155 -23.56 -10.30 2.62
CA GLN A 155 -22.90 -9.60 3.72
C GLN A 155 -23.13 -10.28 5.08
N ARG A 156 -24.15 -11.13 5.22
CA ARG A 156 -24.44 -11.84 6.48
C ARG A 156 -23.57 -13.09 6.64
N GLU A 157 -23.28 -13.79 5.54
CA GLU A 157 -22.37 -14.95 5.54
C GLU A 157 -20.89 -14.56 5.75
N GLU A 158 -20.46 -13.37 5.33
CA GLU A 158 -19.09 -12.91 5.56
C GLU A 158 -18.80 -12.56 7.03
N ARG A 159 -19.84 -12.24 7.82
CA ARG A 159 -19.71 -11.93 9.26
C ARG A 159 -19.62 -13.16 10.15
N GLN A 160 -20.01 -14.33 9.65
CA GLN A 160 -19.91 -15.60 10.38
C GLN A 160 -18.61 -16.38 10.08
N ARG A 161 -17.78 -15.89 9.15
CA ARG A 161 -16.49 -16.50 8.90
C ARG A 161 -15.54 -16.14 10.06
N PRO A 162 -14.97 -17.12 10.77
CA PRO A 162 -14.01 -16.85 11.84
C PRO A 162 -12.88 -15.98 11.28
N THR A 163 -12.61 -14.84 11.93
CA THR A 163 -11.56 -13.92 11.56
C THR A 163 -10.19 -14.59 11.76
N GLU A 164 -9.18 -14.25 10.97
CA GLU A 164 -7.84 -14.89 10.99
C GLU A 164 -7.19 -14.91 12.40
N PHE A 165 -7.61 -14.01 13.29
CA PHE A 165 -7.18 -13.96 14.70
C PHE A 165 -7.86 -14.97 15.63
N THR A 166 -8.98 -15.57 15.20
CA THR A 166 -9.65 -16.65 15.95
C THR A 166 -9.05 -18.03 15.66
N SER A 167 -8.32 -18.20 14.55
CA SER A 167 -7.72 -19.47 14.16
C SER A 167 -6.40 -19.80 14.87
N THR A 168 -5.81 -18.87 15.61
CA THR A 168 -4.56 -19.08 16.38
C THR A 168 -4.82 -19.41 17.85
N LYS A 169 -6.00 -19.93 18.20
CA LYS A 169 -6.27 -20.50 19.52
C LYS A 169 -5.71 -21.92 19.63
N THR A 170 -4.39 -22.09 19.57
CA THR A 170 -3.76 -23.23 20.25
C THR A 170 -3.69 -22.84 21.72
N SER A 171 -4.69 -23.25 22.52
CA SER A 171 -4.87 -22.81 23.91
C SER A 171 -3.88 -23.42 24.92
N ALA A 172 -2.77 -23.98 24.46
CA ALA A 172 -1.74 -24.56 25.31
C ALA A 172 -0.41 -23.80 25.11
N PRO A 173 0.22 -23.26 26.17
CA PRO A 173 1.53 -22.64 26.07
C PRO A 173 2.57 -23.70 25.69
N LYS A 174 3.18 -23.55 24.51
CA LYS A 174 4.26 -24.43 24.06
C LYS A 174 5.48 -24.21 24.95
N ARG A 175 6.08 -25.29 25.46
CA ARG A 175 7.25 -25.22 26.33
C ARG A 175 8.44 -24.68 25.53
N LEU A 176 9.29 -23.87 26.17
CA LEU A 176 10.47 -23.25 25.53
C LEU A 176 11.39 -24.27 24.84
N ASN A 177 11.44 -25.51 25.33
CA ASN A 177 12.25 -26.59 24.76
C ASN A 177 11.66 -27.22 23.49
N ASP A 178 10.36 -27.09 23.21
CA ASP A 178 9.73 -27.55 21.96
C ASP A 178 9.98 -26.58 20.78
N ILE A 179 10.50 -25.40 21.07
CA ILE A 179 10.81 -24.34 20.09
C ILE A 179 12.27 -24.43 19.63
N VAL A 180 13.04 -25.38 20.18
CA VAL A 180 14.49 -25.44 20.00
C VAL A 180 14.83 -26.32 18.78
N GLN A 181 15.40 -25.65 17.75
CA GLN A 181 16.33 -26.13 16.72
C GLN A 181 15.86 -26.58 15.33
N ALA A 182 14.58 -26.81 15.04
CA ALA A 182 14.18 -27.03 13.66
C ALA A 182 13.78 -25.69 13.00
N PRO A 183 14.32 -25.32 11.83
CA PRO A 183 13.76 -24.21 11.06
C PRO A 183 12.27 -24.48 10.81
N PRO A 184 11.38 -23.48 11.00
CA PRO A 184 9.93 -23.71 10.97
C PRO A 184 9.48 -24.21 9.60
N GLU A 185 8.92 -25.42 9.55
CA GLU A 185 8.31 -25.97 8.34
C GLU A 185 6.91 -25.38 8.13
N LEU A 186 6.75 -24.54 7.12
CA LEU A 186 5.45 -24.00 6.70
C LEU A 186 4.64 -25.07 5.94
N LYS A 187 3.98 -25.99 6.66
CA LYS A 187 3.12 -27.03 6.07
C LYS A 187 1.90 -26.48 5.31
N LYS A 188 1.53 -25.22 5.53
CA LYS A 188 0.41 -24.54 4.86
C LYS A 188 0.90 -23.20 4.32
N LEU A 189 0.68 -22.97 3.03
CA LEU A 189 0.94 -21.67 2.41
C LEU A 189 -0.03 -20.63 2.97
N PRO A 190 0.40 -19.38 3.18
CA PRO A 190 -0.49 -18.30 3.62
C PRO A 190 -1.62 -18.08 2.60
N ARG A 191 -2.83 -17.79 3.11
CA ARG A 191 -4.04 -17.61 2.30
C ARG A 191 -3.82 -16.49 1.27
N GLY A 192 -3.93 -16.84 -0.02
CA GLY A 192 -3.66 -15.93 -1.15
C GLY A 192 -2.38 -16.26 -1.94
N ALA A 193 -1.50 -17.11 -1.41
CA ALA A 193 -0.42 -17.70 -2.18
C ALA A 193 -0.95 -18.93 -2.94
N LYS A 194 -1.06 -18.83 -4.27
CA LYS A 194 -1.30 -20.03 -5.10
C LYS A 194 -0.06 -20.90 -5.00
N ALA A 195 -0.21 -22.14 -4.53
CA ALA A 195 0.76 -23.17 -4.87
C ALA A 195 0.83 -23.21 -6.40
N LYS A 196 1.96 -22.80 -6.98
CA LYS A 196 2.24 -23.15 -8.38
C LYS A 196 2.38 -24.66 -8.38
N SER A 197 1.27 -25.34 -8.59
CA SER A 197 1.25 -26.76 -8.86
C SER A 197 2.25 -27.01 -9.98
N SER A 198 3.07 -28.02 -9.75
CA SER A 198 3.89 -28.74 -10.72
C SER A 198 3.01 -29.37 -11.80
N ALA A 199 2.33 -28.53 -12.59
CA ALA A 199 1.51 -28.90 -13.73
C ALA A 199 2.26 -28.61 -15.04
N ALA A 200 3.57 -28.83 -15.04
CA ALA A 200 4.43 -28.80 -16.22
C ALA A 200 5.32 -30.05 -16.31
N SER A 201 4.91 -31.14 -15.66
CA SER A 201 5.54 -32.46 -15.79
C SER A 201 4.65 -33.36 -16.66
N LYS A 202 4.43 -32.95 -17.90
CA LYS A 202 4.01 -33.83 -19.00
C LYS A 202 4.20 -33.11 -20.34
N ASP A 203 5.45 -33.02 -20.78
CA ASP A 203 5.85 -33.38 -22.15
C ASP A 203 7.35 -33.16 -22.32
N GLY A 204 7.97 -34.10 -23.02
CA GLY A 204 9.42 -34.25 -23.13
C GLY A 204 10.09 -33.11 -23.86
N GLY A 205 11.30 -32.78 -23.41
CA GLY A 205 12.18 -31.84 -24.11
C GLY A 205 13.09 -31.13 -23.13
N GLY A 206 14.25 -31.75 -22.84
CA GLY A 206 15.23 -31.20 -21.91
C GLY A 206 15.67 -29.78 -22.29
N ARG A 207 15.60 -28.86 -21.32
CA ARG A 207 16.47 -27.69 -21.20
C ARG A 207 16.25 -27.02 -19.84
N GLN A 208 17.26 -27.20 -18.99
CA GLN A 208 17.59 -26.46 -17.76
C GLN A 208 16.41 -25.88 -16.95
N GLY A 209 16.12 -26.56 -15.83
CA GLY A 209 15.09 -26.17 -14.89
C GLY A 209 15.23 -24.71 -14.44
N LYS A 210 14.21 -23.91 -14.76
CA LYS A 210 13.98 -22.60 -14.14
C LYS A 210 13.68 -22.85 -12.67
N SER A 211 14.69 -22.64 -11.84
CA SER A 211 14.56 -22.82 -10.39
C SER A 211 13.66 -21.71 -9.82
N LEU A 212 13.06 -21.93 -8.65
CA LEU A 212 12.30 -20.90 -7.92
C LEU A 212 13.08 -19.59 -7.73
N LYS A 213 14.42 -19.64 -7.81
CA LYS A 213 15.33 -18.48 -7.74
C LYS A 213 15.28 -17.59 -8.98
N ASP A 214 14.96 -18.16 -10.15
CA ASP A 214 14.90 -17.40 -11.42
C ASP A 214 13.69 -16.47 -11.51
N GLY A 215 12.69 -16.62 -10.64
CA GLY A 215 11.52 -15.75 -10.56
C GLY A 215 11.66 -14.58 -9.59
N LEU A 216 12.76 -14.51 -8.81
CA LEU A 216 12.96 -13.51 -7.75
C LEU A 216 13.88 -12.35 -8.18
N LEU A 217 14.59 -12.48 -9.29
CA LEU A 217 15.51 -11.46 -9.79
C LEU A 217 14.83 -10.60 -10.86
N SER A 218 14.94 -9.27 -10.71
CA SER A 218 14.47 -8.32 -11.73
C SER A 218 15.18 -8.58 -13.06
N MET A 219 14.47 -8.41 -14.18
CA MET A 219 15.05 -8.63 -15.53
C MET A 219 16.33 -7.83 -15.76
N ALA A 220 16.43 -6.62 -15.20
CA ALA A 220 17.64 -5.79 -15.27
C ALA A 220 18.83 -6.42 -14.51
N GLN A 221 18.57 -7.01 -13.34
CA GLN A 221 19.59 -7.68 -12.53
C GLN A 221 20.05 -8.98 -13.18
N LYS A 222 19.12 -9.69 -13.85
CA LYS A 222 19.44 -10.87 -14.64
C LYS A 222 20.37 -10.54 -15.82
N ALA A 223 20.08 -9.47 -16.56
CA ALA A 223 20.94 -9.02 -17.66
C ALA A 223 22.36 -8.67 -17.19
N MET A 224 22.49 -7.97 -16.05
CA MET A 224 23.80 -7.62 -15.48
C MET A 224 24.62 -8.86 -15.10
N MET A 225 23.99 -9.86 -14.49
CA MET A 225 24.68 -11.11 -14.16
C MET A 225 25.02 -11.96 -15.39
N GLU A 226 24.22 -11.88 -16.45
CA GLU A 226 24.53 -12.54 -17.73
C GLU A 226 25.74 -11.90 -18.41
N GLU A 227 25.89 -10.57 -18.39
CA GLU A 227 27.08 -9.88 -18.87
C GLU A 227 28.36 -10.28 -18.09
N GLU A 228 28.27 -10.35 -16.76
CA GLU A 228 29.39 -10.79 -15.92
C GLU A 228 29.78 -12.25 -16.22
N ARG A 229 28.78 -13.12 -16.41
CA ARG A 229 28.99 -14.51 -16.80
C ARG A 229 29.72 -14.61 -18.15
N GLU A 230 29.34 -13.81 -19.13
CA GLU A 230 30.04 -13.79 -20.43
C GLU A 230 31.49 -13.34 -20.31
N ARG A 231 31.76 -12.29 -19.52
CA ARG A 231 33.14 -11.83 -19.26
C ARG A 231 33.98 -12.94 -18.61
N ALA A 232 33.43 -13.61 -17.60
CA ALA A 232 34.11 -14.73 -16.94
C ALA A 232 34.40 -15.89 -17.90
N VAL A 233 33.44 -16.24 -18.78
CA VAL A 233 33.63 -17.29 -19.79
C VAL A 233 34.69 -16.91 -20.82
N ARG A 234 34.75 -15.64 -21.26
CA ARG A 234 35.80 -15.16 -22.17
C ARG A 234 37.19 -15.28 -21.53
N LEU A 235 37.36 -14.76 -20.32
CA LEU A 235 38.60 -14.87 -19.57
C LEU A 235 39.02 -16.32 -19.36
N TYR A 236 38.08 -17.20 -19.01
CA TYR A 236 38.36 -18.62 -18.85
C TYR A 236 38.77 -19.29 -20.17
N ARG A 237 38.14 -18.94 -21.30
CA ARG A 237 38.52 -19.44 -22.62
C ARG A 237 39.91 -18.96 -23.02
N GLU A 238 40.26 -17.72 -22.74
CA GLU A 238 41.59 -17.17 -22.99
C GLU A 238 42.65 -17.85 -22.12
N MET A 239 42.38 -18.03 -20.82
CA MET A 239 43.28 -18.78 -19.93
C MET A 239 43.45 -20.22 -20.40
N LYS A 240 42.36 -20.90 -20.78
CA LYS A 240 42.43 -22.28 -21.27
C LYS A 240 43.21 -22.39 -22.58
N LYS A 241 43.07 -21.42 -23.49
CA LYS A 241 43.88 -21.36 -24.73
C LYS A 241 45.36 -21.15 -24.42
N LYS A 242 45.69 -20.26 -23.48
CA LYS A 242 47.07 -20.03 -23.03
C LYS A 242 47.67 -21.28 -22.38
N ASN A 243 46.93 -21.97 -21.52
CA ASN A 243 47.38 -23.19 -20.86
C ASN A 243 47.45 -24.41 -21.79
N ALA A 244 46.76 -24.40 -22.94
CA ALA A 244 46.86 -25.46 -23.94
C ALA A 244 47.93 -25.19 -25.02
N ALA A 245 48.45 -23.96 -25.08
CA ALA A 245 49.52 -23.54 -25.99
C ALA A 245 50.90 -23.47 -25.31
N ALA A 246 50.96 -23.74 -24.00
CA ALA A 246 52.17 -23.96 -23.22
C ALA A 246 52.33 -25.46 -23.00
#